data_AF-A0A174H9J0-F1
#
_entry.id   AF-A0A174H9J0-F1
#
_cell.length_a   1.000
_cell.length_b   1.000
_cell.length_c   1.000
_cell.angle_alpha   90.00
_cell.angle_beta   90.00
_cell.angle_gamma   90.00
#
_symmetry.space_group_name_H-M   'P 1'
#
loop_
_entity.id
_entity.type
_entity.pdbx_description
1 polymer ?
#
loop_
_entity_poly.entity_id
_entity_poly.type
_entity_poly.pdbx_seq_one_letter_code
_entity_poly.pdbx_strand_id
1 'polypeptide(L)'
;MNNPAYDSGYLNSAKLSGRYLFKLIARNCSDCFGIIYKYMKSDYRRYMDMGNPLYLCKTPKQIMGNMGITVDLNAEISNTYDEFILEWMSDCYITLQWKYRLWSSEIIDIVKPEKLYKQYYPLHETSLTNAVTKIYEIYHLKDLYMHHSELLGN
;
A
#
# COMPACT_ATOMS: atom_id res chain seq x y z
N MET A 1 -14.63 -18.18 5.38
CA MET A 1 -13.60 -17.92 4.35
C MET A 1 -13.75 -16.46 3.95
N ASN A 2 -12.76 -15.61 4.22
CA ASN A 2 -12.83 -14.21 3.82
C ASN A 2 -12.67 -14.12 2.30
N ASN A 3 -13.70 -13.62 1.62
CA ASN A 3 -13.58 -13.22 0.22
C ASN A 3 -12.61 -12.03 0.17
N PRO A 4 -11.48 -12.10 -0.56
CA PRO A 4 -10.56 -10.97 -0.68
C PRO A 4 -11.18 -9.83 -1.51
N ALA A 5 -10.50 -8.68 -1.58
CA ALA A 5 -10.99 -7.52 -2.31
C ALA A 5 -11.12 -7.76 -3.83
N TYR A 6 -10.24 -8.58 -4.38
CA TYR A 6 -10.21 -8.96 -5.80
C TYR A 6 -9.48 -10.29 -5.99
N ASP A 7 -9.49 -10.82 -7.22
CA ASP A 7 -8.92 -12.13 -7.56
C ASP A 7 -7.42 -12.26 -7.18
N SER A 8 -7.02 -13.41 -6.63
CA SER A 8 -5.65 -13.65 -6.17
C SER A 8 -4.62 -13.66 -7.32
N GLY A 9 -5.06 -13.89 -8.56
CA GLY A 9 -4.24 -13.79 -9.76
C GLY A 9 -3.65 -12.39 -9.98
N TYR A 10 -4.29 -11.33 -9.47
CA TYR A 10 -3.74 -9.97 -9.52
C TYR A 10 -2.79 -9.64 -8.37
N LEU A 11 -2.81 -10.40 -7.27
CA LEU A 11 -2.11 -10.04 -6.03
C LEU A 11 -0.60 -9.93 -6.24
N ASN A 12 0.01 -10.91 -6.91
CA ASN A 12 1.46 -10.91 -7.13
C ASN A 12 1.90 -9.77 -8.05
N SER A 13 1.11 -9.49 -9.11
CA SER A 13 1.37 -8.37 -10.01
C SER A 13 1.23 -7.02 -9.29
N ALA A 14 0.18 -6.87 -8.48
CA ALA A 14 -0.03 -5.66 -7.67
C ALA A 14 1.13 -5.42 -6.69
N LYS A 15 1.61 -6.48 -6.01
CA LYS A 15 2.79 -6.41 -5.11
C LYS A 15 4.04 -5.99 -5.86
N LEU A 16 4.34 -6.65 -6.98
CA LEU A 16 5.52 -6.31 -7.79
C LEU A 16 5.48 -4.85 -8.27
N SER A 17 4.32 -4.40 -8.77
CA SER A 17 4.10 -3.02 -9.20
C SER A 17 4.26 -2.04 -8.04
N GLY A 18 3.64 -2.33 -6.89
CA GLY A 18 3.73 -1.48 -5.70
C GLY A 18 5.15 -1.35 -5.14
N ARG A 19 5.89 -2.46 -5.06
CA ARG A 19 7.31 -2.47 -4.64
C ARG A 19 8.14 -1.55 -5.53
N TYR A 20 7.98 -1.67 -6.85
CA TYR A 20 8.70 -0.82 -7.78
C TYR A 20 8.26 0.65 -7.70
N LEU A 21 6.97 0.92 -7.52
CA LEU A 21 6.45 2.28 -7.30
C LEU A 21 7.08 2.94 -6.06
N PHE A 22 7.14 2.23 -4.93
CA PHE A 22 7.68 2.78 -3.69
C PHE A 22 9.18 3.10 -3.84
N LYS A 23 9.94 2.27 -4.55
CA LYS A 23 11.34 2.58 -4.91
C LYS A 23 11.43 3.83 -5.78
N LEU A 24 10.63 3.93 -6.83
CA LEU A 24 10.66 5.11 -7.69
C LEU A 24 10.31 6.38 -6.93
N ILE A 25 9.34 6.33 -6.00
CA ILE A 25 9.03 7.45 -5.11
C ILE A 25 10.25 7.84 -4.28
N ALA A 26 10.94 6.90 -3.65
CA ALA A 26 12.11 7.20 -2.82
C ALA A 26 13.29 7.81 -3.60
N ARG A 27 13.45 7.41 -4.86
CA ARG A 27 14.51 7.91 -5.74
C ARG A 27 14.19 9.28 -6.36
N ASN A 28 12.92 9.58 -6.57
CA ASN A 28 12.49 10.75 -7.33
C ASN A 28 11.78 11.82 -6.49
N CYS A 29 11.54 11.58 -5.21
CA CYS A 29 10.82 12.50 -4.33
C CYS A 29 11.55 12.68 -3.02
N SER A 30 11.74 13.94 -2.61
CA SER A 30 12.30 14.28 -1.30
C SER A 30 11.37 13.89 -0.16
N ASP A 31 10.05 13.99 -0.36
CA ASP A 31 9.03 13.59 0.59
C ASP A 31 8.42 12.22 0.22
N CYS A 32 9.16 11.15 0.48
CA CYS A 32 8.73 9.80 0.12
C CYS A 32 7.40 9.42 0.78
N PHE A 33 7.28 9.69 2.09
CA PHE A 33 6.11 9.32 2.87
C PHE A 33 4.86 10.14 2.52
N GLY A 34 4.99 11.45 2.30
CA GLY A 34 3.87 12.27 1.84
C GLY A 34 3.37 11.86 0.45
N ILE A 35 4.27 11.46 -0.45
CA ILE A 35 3.88 10.94 -1.77
C ILE A 35 3.19 9.56 -1.65
N ILE A 36 3.69 8.66 -0.80
CA ILE A 36 2.99 7.39 -0.50
C ILE A 36 1.59 7.66 0.07
N TYR A 37 1.48 8.60 1.01
CA TYR A 37 0.19 9.01 1.57
C TYR A 37 -0.78 9.51 0.49
N LYS A 38 -0.31 10.42 -0.38
CA LYS A 38 -1.08 10.94 -1.52
C LYS A 38 -1.51 9.84 -2.49
N TYR A 39 -0.63 8.90 -2.81
CA TYR A 39 -0.94 7.75 -3.65
C TYR A 39 -2.07 6.91 -3.03
N MET A 40 -1.98 6.59 -1.74
CA MET A 40 -2.98 5.77 -1.04
C MET A 40 -4.36 6.44 -0.95
N LYS A 41 -4.40 7.77 -1.02
CA LYS A 41 -5.62 8.59 -1.08
C LYS A 41 -6.14 8.86 -2.49
N SER A 42 -5.41 8.46 -3.53
CA SER A 42 -5.74 8.78 -4.92
C SER A 42 -6.89 7.94 -5.48
N ASP A 43 -7.52 8.44 -6.56
CA ASP A 43 -8.50 7.68 -7.32
C ASP A 43 -7.92 6.39 -7.89
N TYR A 44 -6.62 6.36 -8.22
CA TYR A 44 -5.96 5.13 -8.66
C TYR A 44 -6.10 4.03 -7.61
N ARG A 45 -5.73 4.36 -6.37
CA ARG A 45 -5.79 3.40 -5.28
C ARG A 45 -7.23 3.03 -4.96
N ARG A 46 -8.17 3.98 -5.00
CA ARG A 46 -9.61 3.71 -4.86
C ARG A 46 -10.10 2.68 -5.89
N TYR A 47 -9.78 2.85 -7.17
CA TYR A 47 -10.22 1.90 -8.21
C TYR A 47 -9.52 0.54 -8.10
N MET A 48 -8.25 0.51 -7.66
CA MET A 48 -7.56 -0.75 -7.34
C MET A 48 -8.26 -1.48 -6.18
N ASP A 49 -8.68 -0.75 -5.15
CA ASP A 49 -9.36 -1.33 -3.98
C ASP A 49 -10.72 -1.94 -4.34
N MET A 50 -11.42 -1.34 -5.32
CA MET A 50 -12.63 -1.88 -5.93
C MET A 50 -12.38 -3.08 -6.87
N GLY A 51 -11.11 -3.48 -7.06
CA GLY A 51 -10.74 -4.59 -7.93
C GLY A 51 -10.78 -4.28 -9.42
N ASN A 52 -10.70 -3.01 -9.83
CA ASN A 52 -10.77 -2.65 -11.25
C ASN A 52 -9.52 -3.14 -12.01
N PRO A 53 -9.63 -4.04 -12.99
CA PRO A 53 -8.48 -4.63 -13.69
C PRO A 53 -7.62 -3.60 -14.43
N LEU A 54 -8.23 -2.55 -14.99
CA LEU A 54 -7.50 -1.49 -15.68
C LEU A 54 -6.51 -0.78 -14.75
N TYR A 55 -6.92 -0.57 -13.50
CA TYR A 55 -6.10 0.12 -12.49
C TYR A 55 -5.13 -0.83 -11.81
N LEU A 56 -5.54 -2.07 -11.54
CA LEU A 56 -4.65 -3.11 -11.02
C LEU A 56 -3.45 -3.37 -11.93
N CYS A 57 -3.61 -3.19 -13.25
CA CYS A 57 -2.56 -3.37 -14.24
C CYS A 57 -1.80 -2.09 -14.61
N LYS A 58 -2.04 -0.94 -13.94
CA LYS A 58 -1.28 0.29 -14.21
C LYS A 58 0.18 0.13 -13.80
N THR A 59 1.06 0.63 -14.64
CA THR A 59 2.50 0.62 -14.36
C THR A 59 2.86 1.74 -13.38
N PRO A 60 3.94 1.59 -12.58
CA PRO A 60 4.38 2.63 -11.66
C PRO A 60 4.65 3.99 -12.31
N LYS A 61 5.21 3.99 -13.53
CA LYS A 61 5.42 5.22 -14.31
C LYS A 61 4.11 5.96 -14.63
N GLN A 62 3.06 5.22 -15.00
CA GLN A 62 1.74 5.81 -15.27
C GLN A 62 1.12 6.41 -14.00
N ILE A 63 1.31 5.73 -12.86
CA ILE A 63 0.82 6.22 -11.56
C ILE A 63 1.57 7.51 -11.18
N MET A 64 2.91 7.52 -11.25
CA MET A 64 3.72 8.69 -10.92
C MET A 64 3.43 9.87 -11.85
N GLY A 65 3.34 9.63 -13.16
CA GLY A 65 3.01 10.68 -14.12
C GLY A 65 1.64 11.31 -13.84
N ASN A 66 0.63 10.50 -13.46
CA ASN A 66 -0.67 11.04 -13.07
C ASN A 66 -0.63 11.87 -11.78
N MET A 67 0.28 11.52 -10.85
CA MET A 67 0.51 12.31 -9.65
C MET A 67 1.31 13.60 -9.89
N GLY A 68 1.71 13.88 -11.14
CA GLY A 68 2.50 15.03 -11.54
C GLY A 68 4.00 14.86 -11.30
N ILE A 69 4.48 13.62 -11.17
CA ILE A 69 5.86 13.31 -10.82
C ILE A 69 6.57 12.75 -12.06
N THR A 70 7.56 13.49 -12.55
CA THR A 70 8.47 13.02 -13.59
C THR A 70 9.43 11.98 -13.01
N VAL A 71 9.58 10.85 -13.70
CA VAL A 71 10.49 9.78 -13.29
C VAL A 71 11.81 9.93 -14.03
N ASP A 72 12.88 10.18 -13.29
CA ASP A 72 14.24 9.94 -13.74
C ASP A 72 14.61 8.47 -13.48
N LEU A 73 14.92 7.74 -14.56
CA LEU A 73 15.30 6.34 -14.48
C LEU A 73 16.75 6.13 -14.06
N ASN A 74 17.56 7.19 -14.12
CA ASN A 74 18.95 7.19 -13.70
C ASN A 74 19.11 7.69 -12.25
N ALA A 75 18.00 8.03 -11.58
CA ALA A 75 18.02 8.44 -10.18
C ALA A 75 18.66 7.35 -9.31
N GLU A 76 19.63 7.76 -8.50
CA GLU A 76 20.35 6.90 -7.58
C GLU A 76 19.44 6.38 -6.46
N ILE A 77 19.91 5.34 -5.77
CA ILE A 77 19.24 4.80 -4.58
C ILE A 77 19.16 5.90 -3.51
N SER A 78 18.02 5.94 -2.80
CA SER A 78 17.83 6.93 -1.74
C SER A 78 18.82 6.71 -0.58
N ASN A 79 19.52 7.77 -0.19
CA ASN A 79 20.35 7.77 1.04
C ASN A 79 19.50 7.93 2.31
N THR A 80 18.23 8.32 2.17
CA THR A 80 17.33 8.60 3.30
C THR A 80 16.42 7.42 3.63
N TYR A 81 15.93 6.73 2.61
CA TYR A 81 14.98 5.63 2.77
C TYR A 81 15.55 4.33 2.23
N ASP A 82 15.49 3.28 3.04
CA ASP A 82 15.88 1.94 2.63
C ASP A 82 14.82 1.35 1.71
N GLU A 83 15.24 1.01 0.48
CA GLU A 83 14.34 0.50 -0.55
C GLU A 83 13.72 -0.85 -0.20
N PHE A 84 14.41 -1.72 0.54
CA PHE A 84 13.85 -3.01 0.97
C PHE A 84 12.74 -2.81 2.02
N ILE A 85 12.92 -1.85 2.94
CA ILE A 85 11.89 -1.50 3.91
C ILE A 85 10.65 -0.95 3.18
N LEU A 86 10.86 -0.10 2.17
CA LEU A 86 9.77 0.45 1.37
C LEU A 86 9.04 -0.62 0.54
N GLU A 87 9.77 -1.58 -0.04
CA GLU A 87 9.15 -2.74 -0.70
C GLU A 87 8.26 -3.54 0.25
N TRP A 88 8.76 -3.80 1.46
CA TRP A 88 8.00 -4.48 2.51
C TRP A 88 6.76 -3.68 2.93
N MET A 89 6.87 -2.36 3.07
CA MET A 89 5.72 -1.49 3.35
C MET A 89 4.64 -1.58 2.27
N SER A 90 5.04 -1.54 1.00
CA SER A 90 4.12 -1.73 -0.13
C SER A 90 3.38 -3.06 -0.02
N ASP A 91 4.11 -4.15 0.24
CA ASP A 91 3.52 -5.48 0.43
C ASP A 91 2.52 -5.52 1.59
N CYS A 92 2.84 -4.86 2.70
CA CYS A 92 1.95 -4.75 3.86
C CYS A 92 0.65 -4.03 3.49
N TYR A 93 0.72 -2.85 2.87
CA TYR A 93 -0.46 -2.09 2.48
C TYR A 93 -1.36 -2.85 1.50
N ILE A 94 -0.76 -3.44 0.45
CA ILE A 94 -1.50 -4.21 -0.56
C ILE A 94 -2.14 -5.44 0.09
N THR A 95 -1.42 -6.15 0.95
CA THR A 95 -1.96 -7.36 1.59
C THR A 95 -3.03 -7.02 2.62
N LEU A 96 -2.89 -5.95 3.40
CA LEU A 96 -3.93 -5.47 4.33
C LEU A 96 -5.23 -5.19 3.57
N GLN A 97 -5.14 -4.40 2.51
CA GLN A 97 -6.26 -4.03 1.67
C GLN A 97 -6.91 -5.27 1.05
N TRP A 98 -6.12 -6.12 0.39
CA TRP A 98 -6.63 -7.29 -0.31
C TRP A 98 -7.25 -8.32 0.64
N LYS A 99 -6.60 -8.60 1.78
CA LYS A 99 -7.03 -9.62 2.75
C LYS A 99 -8.25 -9.18 3.57
N TYR A 100 -8.33 -7.90 3.94
CA TYR A 100 -9.37 -7.39 4.85
C TYR A 100 -10.38 -6.44 4.20
N ARG A 101 -10.25 -6.17 2.89
CA ARG A 101 -11.18 -5.32 2.10
C ARG A 101 -11.38 -3.92 2.66
N LEU A 102 -10.36 -3.40 3.33
CA LEU A 102 -10.35 -2.03 3.84
C LEU A 102 -9.97 -1.06 2.73
N TRP A 103 -10.47 0.18 2.76
CA TRP A 103 -10.00 1.17 1.82
C TRP A 103 -8.57 1.59 2.16
N SER A 104 -7.71 1.67 1.16
CA SER A 104 -6.33 2.13 1.31
C SER A 104 -6.26 3.54 1.89
N SER A 105 -7.25 4.37 1.56
CA SER A 105 -7.41 5.71 2.12
C SER A 105 -7.67 5.70 3.62
N GLU A 106 -8.29 4.66 4.17
CA GLU A 106 -8.52 4.53 5.61
C GLU A 106 -7.33 3.87 6.29
N ILE A 107 -6.75 2.83 5.66
CA ILE A 107 -5.52 2.19 6.15
C ILE A 107 -4.43 3.24 6.36
N ILE A 108 -4.23 4.15 5.39
CA ILE A 108 -3.13 5.10 5.44
C ILE A 108 -3.30 6.21 6.49
N ASP A 109 -4.53 6.52 6.91
CA ASP A 109 -4.78 7.48 8.00
C ASP A 109 -4.36 6.92 9.36
N ILE A 110 -4.53 5.62 9.54
CA ILE A 110 -4.22 4.91 10.79
C ILE A 110 -2.77 4.41 10.79
N VAL A 111 -2.43 3.63 9.77
CA VAL A 111 -1.11 3.02 9.54
C VAL A 111 -0.30 3.95 8.66
N LYS A 112 0.11 5.10 9.22
CA LYS A 112 0.88 6.11 8.50
C LYS A 112 2.25 5.58 8.03
N PRO A 113 2.81 6.03 6.89
CA PRO A 113 4.08 5.52 6.37
C PRO A 113 5.24 5.60 7.37
N GLU A 114 5.37 6.70 8.10
CA GLU A 114 6.42 6.91 9.11
C GLU A 114 6.33 5.87 10.23
N LYS A 115 5.11 5.51 10.62
CA LYS A 115 4.86 4.52 11.67
C LYS A 115 5.18 3.13 11.15
N LEU A 116 4.69 2.79 9.96
CA LEU A 116 4.90 1.46 9.38
C LEU A 116 6.38 1.20 9.08
N TYR A 117 7.11 2.20 8.58
CA TYR A 117 8.54 2.10 8.33
C TYR A 117 9.31 1.66 9.60
N LYS A 118 8.97 2.25 10.76
CA LYS A 118 9.57 1.88 12.06
C LYS A 118 9.18 0.48 12.54
N GLN A 119 8.06 -0.06 12.05
CA GLN A 119 7.61 -1.42 12.38
C GLN A 119 8.31 -2.51 11.58
N TYR A 120 9.18 -2.17 10.62
CA TYR A 120 9.95 -3.16 9.89
C TYR A 120 10.79 -4.02 10.84
N TYR A 121 11.68 -3.44 11.64
CA TYR A 121 12.54 -4.21 12.54
C TYR A 121 11.80 -5.18 13.48
N PRO A 122 10.72 -4.79 14.19
CA PRO A 122 10.00 -5.73 15.05
C PRO A 122 9.18 -6.80 14.28
N LEU A 123 8.95 -6.65 12.97
CA LEU A 123 8.05 -7.53 12.22
C LEU A 123 8.69 -8.24 11.01
N HIS A 124 9.85 -7.81 10.52
CA HIS A 124 10.46 -8.28 9.27
C HIS A 124 10.92 -9.74 9.33
N GLU A 125 11.25 -10.24 10.52
CA GLU A 125 11.62 -11.65 10.73
C GLU A 125 10.40 -12.59 10.65
N THR A 126 9.19 -12.02 10.67
CA THR A 126 7.96 -12.80 10.50
C THR A 126 7.58 -12.89 9.03
N SER A 127 6.80 -13.91 8.66
CA SER A 127 6.22 -13.95 7.31
C SER A 127 5.34 -12.72 7.06
N LEU A 128 5.23 -12.28 5.81
CA LEU A 128 4.39 -11.13 5.44
C LEU A 128 2.95 -11.28 5.96
N THR A 129 2.39 -12.49 5.89
CA THR A 129 1.04 -12.79 6.41
C THR A 129 0.94 -12.55 7.91
N ASN A 130 1.96 -12.93 8.68
CA ASN A 130 1.99 -12.72 10.13
C ASN A 130 2.19 -11.23 10.46
N ALA A 131 3.11 -10.54 9.79
CA ALA A 131 3.29 -9.10 9.92
C ALA A 131 1.99 -8.33 9.67
N VAL A 132 1.30 -8.63 8.56
CA VAL A 132 0.01 -8.01 8.20
C VAL A 132 -1.08 -8.29 9.23
N THR A 133 -1.09 -9.49 9.80
CA THR A 133 -2.07 -9.85 10.84
C THR A 133 -1.80 -9.09 12.13
N LYS A 134 -0.54 -9.00 12.54
CA LYS A 134 -0.14 -8.17 13.69
C LYS A 134 -0.44 -6.69 13.49
N ILE A 135 -0.19 -6.14 12.30
CA ILE A 135 -0.52 -4.74 11.98
C ILE A 135 -2.03 -4.51 12.10
N TYR A 136 -2.84 -5.42 11.54
CA TYR A 136 -4.29 -5.35 11.64
C TYR A 136 -4.80 -5.33 13.09
N GLU A 137 -4.17 -6.12 13.97
CA GLU A 137 -4.49 -6.18 15.40
C GLU A 137 -4.00 -4.95 16.18
N ILE A 138 -2.71 -4.59 16.04
CA ILE A 138 -2.07 -3.47 16.77
C ILE A 138 -2.75 -2.14 16.47
N TYR A 139 -3.21 -1.95 15.23
CA TYR A 139 -3.89 -0.72 14.80
C TYR A 139 -5.41 -0.81 14.86
N HIS A 140 -5.96 -1.89 15.43
CA HIS A 140 -7.41 -2.09 15.61
C HIS A 140 -8.22 -1.90 14.31
N LEU A 141 -7.66 -2.31 13.16
CA LEU A 141 -8.25 -2.04 11.85
C LEU A 141 -9.58 -2.78 11.62
N LYS A 142 -9.91 -3.77 12.44
CA LYS A 142 -11.22 -4.43 12.44
C LYS A 142 -12.39 -3.47 12.70
N ASP A 143 -12.12 -2.40 13.45
CA ASP A 143 -13.15 -1.43 13.84
C ASP A 143 -13.60 -0.60 12.62
N LEU A 144 -12.73 -0.43 11.62
CA LEU A 144 -13.11 0.16 10.32
C LEU A 144 -14.13 -0.71 9.58
N TYR A 145 -13.90 -2.02 9.53
CA TYR A 145 -14.78 -2.94 8.82
C TYR A 145 -16.20 -2.98 9.42
N MET A 146 -16.30 -2.94 10.76
CA MET A 146 -17.58 -2.93 11.46
C MET A 146 -18.42 -1.70 11.11
N HIS A 147 -17.80 -0.52 10.99
CA HIS A 147 -18.50 0.69 10.57
C HIS A 147 -19.09 0.59 9.16
N HIS A 148 -18.39 -0.01 8.19
CA HIS A 148 -18.94 -0.23 6.84
C HIS A 148 -20.11 -1.21 6.83
N SER A 149 -20.06 -2.26 7.65
CA SER A 149 -21.14 -3.25 7.74
C SER A 149 -22.40 -2.71 8.42
N GLU A 150 -22.26 -1.81 9.40
CA GLU A 150 -23.39 -1.14 10.07
C GLU A 150 -24.06 -0.10 9.17
N LEU A 151 -23.28 0.62 8.36
CA LEU A 151 -23.79 1.63 7.43
C LEU A 151 -24.51 1.03 6.20
N LEU A 152 -24.13 -0.18 5.78
CA LEU A 152 -24.77 -0.91 4.68
C LEU A 152 -25.94 -1.79 5.14
N GLY A 153 -26.24 -1.79 6.44
CA GLY A 153 -27.31 -2.56 7.07
C GLY A 153 -28.62 -1.78 7.32
N ASN A 154 -28.76 -0.55 6.81
CA ASN A 154 -29.97 0.28 6.87
C ASN A 154 -30.45 0.67 5.48
#